data_AF-W7Y2I8-F1
#
_entry.id   AF-W7Y2I8-F1
#
_cell.length_a   1.000
_cell.length_b   1.000
_cell.length_c   1.000
_cell.angle_alpha   90.00
_cell.angle_beta   90.00
_cell.angle_gamma   90.00
#
_symmetry.space_group_name_H-M   'P 1'
#
loop_
_entity.id
_entity.type
_entity.pdbx_description
1 polymer ?
#
loop_
_entity_poly.entity_id
_entity_poly.type
_entity_poly.pdbx_seq_one_letter_code
_entity_poly.pdbx_strand_id
1 'polypeptide(L)'
;MVQFDSGDPFEVFYTNDIHIDQPNRHTPFRKVPGVLMEFHIDFNGIRFLFKASDISYDSPKKSTFNIPEDATPTPEKEIEALILTMIESFQ
;
A
#
# COMPACT_ATOMS: atom_id res chain seq x y z
N MET A 1 -12.06 15.50 6.05
CA MET A 1 -12.33 15.16 4.62
C MET A 1 -11.13 15.61 3.81
N VAL A 2 -10.48 14.70 3.09
CA VAL A 2 -9.31 15.01 2.25
C VAL A 2 -9.78 14.97 0.79
N GLN A 3 -9.55 16.05 0.04
CA GLN A 3 -9.85 16.10 -1.40
C GLN A 3 -8.63 15.64 -2.21
N PHE A 4 -8.86 14.74 -3.17
CA PHE A 4 -7.84 14.26 -4.10
C PHE A 4 -8.11 14.84 -5.49
N ASP A 5 -7.07 15.30 -6.17
CA ASP A 5 -7.18 15.97 -7.47
C ASP A 5 -7.54 14.94 -8.55
N SER A 6 -8.71 15.10 -9.18
CA SER A 6 -9.28 14.37 -10.34
C SER A 6 -10.38 13.31 -10.14
N GLY A 7 -11.05 13.25 -8.99
CA GLY A 7 -12.24 12.41 -8.80
C GLY A 7 -13.26 13.00 -7.83
N ASP A 8 -14.44 12.38 -7.76
CA ASP A 8 -15.41 12.68 -6.71
C ASP A 8 -14.74 12.53 -5.34
N PRO A 9 -14.92 13.49 -4.42
CA PRO A 9 -14.29 13.42 -3.12
C PRO A 9 -14.87 12.23 -2.35
N PHE A 10 -13.99 11.37 -1.82
CA PHE A 10 -14.38 10.23 -1.01
C PHE A 10 -13.90 10.39 0.43
N GLU A 11 -14.60 9.71 1.33
CA GLU A 11 -14.29 9.75 2.76
C GLU A 11 -13.15 8.79 3.10
N VAL A 12 -12.23 9.29 3.93
CA VAL A 12 -11.14 8.53 4.52
C VAL A 12 -11.14 8.74 6.02
N PHE A 13 -10.93 7.68 6.77
CA PHE A 13 -10.79 7.68 8.22
C PHE A 13 -9.36 7.26 8.56
N TYR A 14 -8.69 8.01 9.42
CA TYR A 14 -7.30 7.74 9.81
C TYR A 14 -7.08 8.02 11.30
N THR A 15 -6.00 7.46 11.86
CA THR A 15 -5.55 7.76 13.22
C THR A 15 -4.07 8.16 13.24
N ASN A 16 -3.73 9.06 14.16
CA ASN A 16 -2.35 9.43 14.49
C ASN A 16 -1.81 8.65 15.70
N ASP A 17 -2.64 7.83 16.35
CA ASP A 17 -2.26 7.07 17.56
C ASP A 17 -1.27 5.93 17.23
N ILE A 18 -1.25 5.51 15.96
CA ILE A 18 -0.28 4.56 15.42
C ILE A 18 0.91 5.35 14.87
N HIS A 19 1.99 5.36 15.64
CA HIS A 19 3.17 6.19 15.39
C HIS A 19 4.08 5.60 14.30
N ILE A 20 3.61 5.61 13.06
CA ILE A 20 4.38 5.23 11.87
C ILE A 20 4.76 6.49 11.10
N ASP A 21 6.05 6.64 10.77
CA ASP A 21 6.50 7.77 9.97
C ASP A 21 6.03 7.66 8.51
N GLN A 22 5.36 8.72 8.05
CA GLN A 22 4.77 8.84 6.71
C GLN A 22 4.08 7.55 6.22
N PRO A 23 3.00 7.12 6.89
CA PRO A 23 2.43 5.77 6.71
C PRO A 23 1.91 5.53 5.29
N ASN A 24 1.54 6.60 4.58
CA ASN A 24 0.95 6.54 3.25
C ASN A 24 1.92 6.93 2.12
N ARG A 25 3.23 7.02 2.37
CA ARG A 25 4.25 7.57 1.44
C ARG A 25 4.32 6.89 0.07
N HIS A 26 3.93 5.62 -0.02
CA HIS A 26 3.93 4.82 -1.25
C HIS A 26 2.54 4.68 -1.89
N THR A 27 1.59 5.53 -1.50
CA THR A 27 0.22 5.51 -2.01
C THR A 27 -0.21 6.91 -2.46
N PRO A 28 -1.28 7.05 -3.27
CA PRO A 28 -1.87 8.35 -3.58
C PRO A 28 -2.33 9.16 -2.34
N PHE A 29 -2.45 8.51 -1.19
CA PHE A 29 -2.86 9.09 0.08
C PHE A 29 -1.74 9.82 0.83
N ARG A 30 -0.63 10.19 0.17
CA ARG A 30 0.55 10.81 0.81
C ARG A 30 0.24 12.05 1.66
N LYS A 31 -0.83 12.79 1.35
CA LYS A 31 -1.28 13.96 2.13
C LYS A 31 -2.02 13.59 3.44
N VAL A 32 -2.40 12.32 3.63
CA VAL A 32 -3.04 11.83 4.87
C VAL A 32 -1.94 11.58 5.91
N PRO A 33 -1.94 12.32 7.04
CA PRO A 33 -0.82 12.32 7.99
C PRO A 33 -0.75 11.05 8.85
N GLY A 34 -1.88 10.38 9.09
CA GLY A 34 -1.97 9.20 9.93
C GLY A 34 -2.24 7.91 9.16
N VAL A 35 -2.29 6.80 9.87
CA VAL A 35 -2.56 5.47 9.31
C VAL A 35 -4.02 5.38 8.87
N LEU A 36 -4.26 4.97 7.62
CA LEU A 36 -5.61 4.74 7.09
C LEU A 36 -6.29 3.59 7.83
N MET A 37 -7.50 3.84 8.32
CA MET A 37 -8.33 2.88 9.05
C MET A 37 -9.52 2.43 8.22
N GLU A 38 -10.12 3.34 7.44
CA GLU A 38 -11.25 3.02 6.57
C GLU A 38 -11.30 3.95 5.36
N PHE A 39 -11.54 3.42 4.17
CA PHE A 39 -11.82 4.19 2.95
C PHE A 39 -12.53 3.32 1.90
N HIS A 40 -13.15 3.95 0.91
CA HIS A 40 -13.71 3.26 -0.25
C HIS A 40 -13.09 3.76 -1.55
N ILE A 41 -13.07 2.88 -2.55
CA ILE A 41 -12.72 3.24 -3.93
C ILE A 41 -13.75 2.62 -4.87
N ASP A 42 -14.09 3.35 -5.91
CA ASP A 42 -14.88 2.84 -7.03
C ASP A 42 -13.95 2.50 -8.18
N PHE A 43 -13.91 1.23 -8.58
CA PHE A 43 -13.07 0.74 -9.68
C PHE A 43 -13.88 -0.19 -10.58
N ASN A 44 -13.95 0.15 -11.88
CA ASN A 44 -14.73 -0.58 -12.88
C ASN A 44 -16.19 -0.87 -12.47
N GLY A 45 -16.85 0.12 -11.84
CA GLY A 45 -18.24 0.01 -11.40
C GLY A 45 -18.45 -0.81 -10.12
N ILE A 46 -17.38 -1.26 -9.48
CA ILE A 46 -17.40 -1.98 -8.20
C ILE A 46 -16.88 -1.07 -7.10
N ARG A 47 -17.63 -0.99 -6.01
CA ARG A 47 -17.19 -0.29 -4.78
C ARG A 47 -16.45 -1.25 -3.87
N PHE A 48 -15.20 -0.94 -3.59
CA PHE A 48 -14.38 -1.64 -2.60
C PHE A 48 -14.39 -0.85 -1.29
N LEU A 49 -14.69 -1.52 -0.19
CA LEU A 49 -14.55 -0.98 1.17
C LEU A 49 -13.33 -1.61 1.83
N PHE A 50 -12.38 -0.78 2.24
CA PHE A 50 -11.23 -1.19 3.03
C PHE A 50 -11.45 -0.73 4.45
N LYS A 51 -11.43 -1.67 5.40
CA LYS A 51 -11.60 -1.40 6.83
C LYS A 51 -10.61 -2.22 7.63
N ALA A 52 -9.79 -1.55 8.44
CA ALA A 52 -8.90 -2.20 9.38
C ALA A 52 -9.72 -2.97 10.42
N SER A 53 -9.44 -4.25 10.58
CA SER A 53 -10.13 -5.13 11.54
C SER A 53 -9.35 -5.34 12.84
N ASP A 54 -8.02 -5.28 12.78
CA ASP A 54 -7.12 -5.50 13.92
C ASP A 54 -5.79 -4.76 13.72
N ILE A 55 -5.13 -4.40 14.81
CA ILE A 55 -3.79 -3.81 14.82
C ILE A 55 -2.93 -4.59 15.82
N SER A 56 -1.83 -5.15 15.34
CA SER A 56 -0.82 -5.80 16.18
C SER A 56 0.54 -5.12 16.03
N TYR A 57 1.23 -4.97 17.16
CA TYR A 57 2.61 -4.47 17.22
C TYR A 57 3.64 -5.61 17.28
N ASP A 58 3.20 -6.86 17.21
CA ASP A 58 4.08 -8.01 17.25
C ASP A 58 4.88 -8.11 15.95
N SER A 59 6.18 -8.38 16.09
CA SER A 59 6.98 -8.73 14.92
C SER A 59 6.50 -10.08 14.36
N PRO A 60 6.14 -10.17 13.06
CA PRO A 60 5.74 -11.43 12.48
C PRO A 60 6.89 -12.43 12.60
N LYS A 61 6.59 -13.66 13.03
CA LYS A 61 7.60 -14.71 13.17
C LYS A 61 8.18 -15.00 11.79
N LYS A 62 9.51 -15.13 11.64
CA LYS A 62 10.11 -15.49 10.34
C LYS A 62 9.49 -16.75 9.73
N SER A 63 9.04 -17.69 10.56
CA SER A 63 8.34 -18.90 10.15
C SER A 63 6.96 -18.69 9.51
N THR A 64 6.34 -17.50 9.61
CA THR A 64 5.11 -17.21 8.85
C THR A 64 5.39 -16.93 7.38
N PHE A 65 6.63 -16.66 7.01
CA PHE A 65 7.04 -16.47 5.63
C PHE A 65 7.59 -17.79 5.10
N ASN A 66 6.81 -18.43 4.22
CA ASN A 66 7.27 -19.59 3.47
C ASN A 66 8.07 -19.09 2.27
N ILE A 67 9.38 -19.36 2.26
CA ILE A 67 10.20 -19.18 1.08
C ILE A 67 10.01 -20.45 0.23
N PRO A 68 9.51 -20.34 -1.01
CA PRO A 68 9.40 -21.50 -1.90
C PRO A 68 10.74 -22.22 -2.07
N GLU A 69 10.74 -23.56 -2.14
CA GLU A 69 11.98 -24.35 -2.28
C GLU A 69 12.74 -24.03 -3.59
N ASP A 70 12.03 -23.56 -4.60
CA ASP A 70 12.53 -23.14 -5.90
C ASP A 70 12.91 -21.66 -5.97
N ALA A 71 12.82 -20.91 -4.86
CA ALA A 71 13.23 -19.51 -4.82
C ALA A 71 14.74 -19.39 -5.04
N THR A 72 15.14 -18.73 -6.12
CA THR A 72 16.54 -18.43 -6.42
C THR A 72 16.88 -17.01 -5.96
N PRO A 73 18.09 -16.78 -5.40
CA PRO A 73 18.56 -15.43 -5.13
C PRO A 73 18.66 -14.64 -6.44
N THR A 74 17.95 -13.52 -6.51
CA THR A 74 17.98 -12.62 -7.66
C THR A 74 18.98 -11.49 -7.40
N PRO A 75 19.96 -11.24 -8.28
CA PRO A 75 20.83 -10.07 -8.18
C PRO A 75 20.04 -8.77 -8.28
N GLU A 76 20.43 -7.76 -7.51
CA GLU A 76 19.79 -6.43 -7.51
C GLU A 76 19.63 -5.85 -8.93
N LYS A 77 20.65 -6.02 -9.79
CA LYS A 77 20.62 -5.55 -11.18
C LYS A 77 19.49 -6.15 -12.04
N GLU A 78 19.09 -7.40 -11.77
CA GLU A 78 17.96 -8.00 -12.49
C GLU A 78 16.63 -7.37 -12.06
N ILE A 79 16.50 -7.04 -10.78
CA ILE A 79 15.32 -6.31 -10.27
C ILE A 79 15.27 -4.90 -10.86
N GLU A 80 16.40 -4.21 -10.93
CA GLU A 80 16.49 -2.88 -11.57
C GLU A 80 16.06 -2.92 -13.04
N ALA A 81 16.57 -3.89 -13.81
CA ALA A 81 16.22 -4.06 -15.22
C ALA A 81 14.73 -4.39 -15.42
N LEU A 82 14.15 -5.22 -14.54
CA LEU A 82 12.72 -5.52 -14.55
C LEU A 82 11.88 -4.25 -14.30
N ILE A 83 12.24 -3.45 -13.30
CA ILE A 83 11.54 -2.18 -12.99
C ILE A 83 11.59 -1.23 -14.19
N LEU A 84 12.76 -1.06 -14.82
CA LEU A 84 12.91 -0.22 -16.01
C LEU A 84 12.03 -0.71 -17.16
N THR A 85 12.01 -2.02 -17.41
CA THR A 85 11.16 -2.63 -18.44
C THR A 85 9.68 -2.36 -18.20
N MET A 86 9.23 -2.48 -16.95
CA MET A 86 7.83 -2.18 -16.60
C MET A 86 7.52 -0.70 -16.88
N ILE A 87 8.39 0.22 -16.50
CA ILE A 87 8.20 1.67 -16.73
C ILE A 87 8.12 1.98 -18.23
N GLU A 88 9.01 1.41 -19.04
CA GLU A 88 9.04 1.61 -20.50
C GLU A 88 7.81 1.00 -21.19
N SER A 89 7.29 -0.11 -20.67
CA SER A 89 6.08 -0.76 -21.23
C SER A 89 4.78 0.04 -21.05
N PHE A 90 4.81 1.10 -20.22
CA PHE A 90 3.69 2.01 -19.99
C PHE A 90 3.87 3.40 -20.64
N GLN A 91 4.92 3.60 -21.43
CA GLN A 91 5.14 4.81 -22.27
C GLN A 91 4.69 4.57 -23.71
#